data_AF-A0A6A3L9X9-F1
#
_entry.id   AF-A0A6A3L9X9-F1
#
_cell.length_a   1.000
_cell.length_b   1.000
_cell.length_c   1.000
_cell.angle_alpha   90.00
_cell.angle_beta   90.00
_cell.angle_gamma   90.00
#
_symmetry.space_group_name_H-M   'P 1'
#
loop_
_entity.id
_entity.type
_entity.pdbx_description
1 polymer ?
#
loop_
_entity_poly.entity_id
_entity_poly.type
_entity_poly.pdbx_seq_one_letter_code
_entity_poly.pdbx_strand_id
1 'polypeptide(L)'
;MVTMLINVLFPVLPTRPGWLFPRITPTDWRQYTPQDYCVDLITEDNVRALLDSRPWEVLERAANVDPISFEDDVGGRLGVAIQRYQTHEPDCLQSYWESTHSFVITPAMMKQHPWLAIYKKECNNHRSHAGAHWKAFLEIFILAMREGWCDLDLSLDPFFLHFPKRSESVTWYPGLASRQANLQDPNLHRDEPTDLLEALDEDNSADPWRNHFRDTPEQHPACSISRIKDKFFGIQAQGAT
;
A
#
# COMPACT_ATOMS: atom_id res chain seq x y z
N MET A 1 15.77 16.35 -17.41
CA MET A 1 16.41 16.68 -16.11
C MET A 1 15.54 16.24 -14.92
N VAL A 2 14.21 16.47 -14.93
CA VAL A 2 13.28 15.98 -13.86
C VAL A 2 13.20 14.45 -13.77
N THR A 3 13.13 13.74 -14.90
CA THR A 3 13.11 12.26 -14.93
C THR A 3 14.37 11.61 -14.33
N MET A 4 15.55 12.25 -14.49
CA MET A 4 16.78 11.80 -13.81
C MET A 4 16.71 12.03 -12.30
N LEU A 5 16.07 13.13 -11.87
CA LEU A 5 15.83 13.42 -10.46
C LEU A 5 14.86 12.40 -9.84
N ILE A 6 13.84 11.94 -10.57
CA ILE A 6 12.90 10.91 -10.08
C ILE A 6 13.63 9.59 -9.82
N ASN A 7 14.42 9.13 -10.79
CA ASN A 7 15.16 7.86 -10.67
C ASN A 7 16.27 7.90 -9.61
N VAL A 8 16.65 9.08 -9.11
CA VAL A 8 17.66 9.25 -8.06
C VAL A 8 17.03 9.53 -6.69
N LEU A 9 16.03 10.41 -6.62
CA LEU A 9 15.38 10.80 -5.37
C LEU A 9 14.41 9.74 -4.86
N PHE A 10 13.60 9.13 -5.73
CA PHE A 10 12.49 8.28 -5.26
C PHE A 10 12.84 6.84 -4.88
N PRO A 11 13.98 6.25 -5.33
CA PRO A 11 14.52 5.09 -4.64
C PRO A 11 14.97 5.43 -3.20
N VAL A 12 15.35 6.68 -2.94
CA VAL A 12 15.94 7.16 -1.68
C VAL A 12 14.91 7.80 -0.75
N LEU A 13 13.77 8.27 -1.26
CA LEU A 13 12.74 8.99 -0.52
C LEU A 13 11.31 8.59 -0.96
N PRO A 14 10.31 8.62 -0.05
CA PRO A 14 10.32 9.18 1.29
C PRO A 14 9.77 8.17 2.30
N THR A 15 10.33 6.98 2.44
CA THR A 15 10.04 6.16 3.61
C THR A 15 11.30 5.38 3.90
N ARG A 16 11.89 5.54 5.07
CA ARG A 16 12.91 4.57 5.47
C ARG A 16 12.19 3.21 5.49
N PRO A 17 12.76 2.13 4.92
CA PRO A 17 12.15 0.81 5.03
C PRO A 17 11.78 0.52 6.49
N GLY A 18 10.56 0.07 6.75
CA GLY A 18 10.06 -0.09 8.12
C GLY A 18 9.24 1.07 8.65
N TRP A 19 9.08 2.17 7.90
CA TRP A 19 8.29 3.31 8.35
C TRP A 19 6.77 3.08 8.19
N LEU A 20 6.32 2.67 6.99
CA LEU A 20 4.91 2.35 6.74
C LEU A 20 4.67 0.84 6.75
N PHE A 21 5.51 0.10 6.03
CA PHE A 21 5.45 -1.35 5.93
C PHE A 21 6.53 -1.98 6.80
N PRO A 22 6.29 -3.16 7.39
CA PRO A 22 7.28 -3.82 8.23
C PRO A 22 8.55 -4.15 7.43
N ARG A 23 9.71 -3.84 8.00
CA ARG A 23 11.00 -4.11 7.35
C ARG A 23 11.42 -5.56 7.60
N ILE A 24 11.91 -6.23 6.56
CA ILE A 24 12.59 -7.52 6.74
C ILE A 24 14.03 -7.25 7.16
N THR A 25 14.44 -7.67 8.36
CA THR A 25 15.87 -7.80 8.64
C THR A 25 16.39 -9.08 7.97
N PRO A 26 17.62 -9.13 7.44
CA PRO A 26 18.16 -10.34 6.80
C PRO A 26 18.11 -11.59 7.69
N THR A 27 18.15 -11.42 9.01
CA THR A 27 18.04 -12.49 10.02
C THR A 27 16.60 -12.90 10.32
N ASP A 28 15.62 -12.01 10.07
CA ASP A 28 14.19 -12.24 10.31
C ASP A 28 13.43 -12.63 9.04
N TRP A 29 14.12 -13.08 7.98
CA TRP A 29 13.49 -13.74 6.83
C TRP A 29 12.87 -15.06 7.32
N ARG A 30 11.72 -14.98 7.99
CA ARG A 30 10.88 -16.12 8.31
C ARG A 30 10.23 -16.58 7.02
N GLN A 31 10.82 -17.62 6.43
CA GLN A 31 10.15 -18.36 5.38
C GLN A 31 9.16 -19.30 6.05
N TYR A 32 7.88 -18.90 6.04
CA TYR A 32 6.80 -19.81 6.38
C TYR A 32 6.72 -20.90 5.32
N THR A 33 6.59 -22.14 5.79
CA THR A 33 6.37 -23.32 4.96
C THR A 33 4.86 -23.50 4.71
N PRO A 34 4.45 -24.32 3.73
CA PRO A 34 3.03 -24.59 3.48
C PRO A 34 2.24 -25.13 4.68
N GLN A 35 2.91 -25.63 5.73
CA GLN A 35 2.26 -26.09 6.97
C GLN A 35 1.92 -24.95 7.94
N ASP A 36 2.55 -23.79 7.77
CA ASP A 36 2.46 -22.68 8.72
C ASP A 36 1.24 -21.78 8.53
N TYR A 37 0.58 -21.86 7.36
CA TYR A 37 -0.57 -21.04 6.96
C TYR A 37 -1.55 -21.86 6.11
N CYS A 38 -2.77 -21.36 5.90
CA CYS A 38 -3.84 -22.00 5.13
C CYS A 38 -3.58 -21.97 3.62
N VAL A 39 -2.51 -22.66 3.20
CA VAL A 39 -2.02 -22.72 1.82
C VAL A 39 -3.07 -23.24 0.82
N ASP A 40 -3.94 -24.14 1.28
CA ASP A 40 -4.99 -24.76 0.47
C ASP A 40 -6.08 -23.76 0.06
N LEU A 41 -6.14 -22.58 0.67
CA LEU A 41 -7.05 -21.51 0.27
C LEU A 41 -6.60 -20.81 -1.03
N ILE A 42 -5.33 -20.95 -1.44
CA ILE A 42 -4.79 -20.29 -2.65
C ILE A 42 -5.14 -21.13 -3.89
N THR A 43 -6.42 -21.12 -4.25
CA THR A 43 -6.97 -21.77 -5.45
C THR A 43 -7.50 -20.71 -6.42
N GLU A 44 -7.75 -21.10 -7.68
CA GLU A 44 -8.38 -20.19 -8.64
C GLU A 44 -9.75 -19.69 -8.14
N ASP A 45 -10.61 -20.59 -7.68
CA ASP A 45 -11.97 -20.23 -7.27
C ASP A 45 -11.99 -19.26 -6.09
N ASN A 46 -11.17 -19.52 -5.06
CA ASN A 46 -11.09 -18.64 -3.90
C ASN A 46 -10.48 -17.27 -4.25
N VAL A 47 -9.41 -17.23 -5.05
CA VAL A 47 -8.79 -15.96 -5.44
C VAL A 47 -9.75 -15.15 -6.31
N ARG A 48 -10.51 -15.78 -7.21
CA ARG A 48 -11.56 -15.09 -7.98
C ARG A 48 -12.67 -14.54 -7.09
N ALA A 49 -13.21 -15.37 -6.19
CA ALA A 49 -14.25 -14.95 -5.25
C ALA A 49 -13.79 -13.76 -4.40
N LEU A 50 -12.53 -13.77 -3.96
CA LEU A 50 -11.92 -12.63 -3.29
C LEU A 50 -11.90 -11.39 -4.18
N LEU A 51 -11.39 -11.47 -5.42
CA LEU A 51 -11.33 -10.30 -6.31
C LEU A 51 -12.73 -9.77 -6.68
N ASP A 52 -13.72 -10.65 -6.80
CA ASP A 52 -15.11 -10.28 -7.08
C ASP A 52 -15.74 -9.48 -5.92
N SER A 53 -15.26 -9.67 -4.69
CA SER A 53 -15.65 -8.86 -3.52
C SER A 53 -15.06 -7.45 -3.51
N ARG A 54 -14.11 -7.16 -4.42
CA ARG A 54 -13.44 -5.85 -4.56
C ARG A 54 -12.78 -5.37 -3.25
N PRO A 55 -11.86 -6.17 -2.66
CA PRO A 55 -11.30 -5.90 -1.33
C PRO A 55 -10.47 -4.62 -1.27
N TRP A 56 -10.06 -4.06 -2.41
CA TRP A 56 -9.36 -2.79 -2.48
C TRP A 56 -10.25 -1.57 -2.23
N GLU A 57 -11.58 -1.72 -2.18
CA GLU A 57 -12.48 -0.61 -1.82
C GLU A 57 -12.22 -0.08 -0.41
N VAL A 58 -11.64 -0.89 0.49
CA VAL A 58 -11.17 -0.42 1.80
C VAL A 58 -10.11 0.68 1.71
N LEU A 59 -9.41 0.78 0.57
CA LEU A 59 -8.41 1.81 0.33
C LEU A 59 -9.01 3.12 -0.21
N GLU A 60 -10.28 3.10 -0.62
CA GLU A 60 -11.00 4.31 -1.01
C GLU A 60 -10.96 5.31 0.14
N ARG A 61 -10.87 6.58 -0.22
CA ARG A 61 -10.87 7.63 0.78
C ARG A 61 -12.25 7.70 1.41
N ALA A 62 -12.30 7.53 2.72
CA ALA A 62 -13.47 7.95 3.47
C ALA A 62 -13.68 9.46 3.22
N ALA A 63 -14.91 9.84 2.88
CA ALA A 63 -15.27 11.20 2.47
C ALA A 63 -14.96 12.31 3.51
N ASN A 64 -14.53 11.93 4.72
CA ASN A 64 -14.32 12.82 5.87
C ASN A 64 -12.88 12.75 6.42
N VAL A 65 -11.94 12.08 5.73
CA VAL A 65 -10.54 12.02 6.17
C VAL A 65 -9.77 13.06 5.37
N ASP A 66 -9.73 14.28 5.91
CA ASP A 66 -8.94 15.37 5.37
C ASP A 66 -7.45 15.01 5.39
N PRO A 67 -6.65 15.45 4.40
CA PRO A 67 -5.21 15.35 4.48
C PRO A 67 -4.71 15.99 5.79
N ILE A 68 -3.73 15.36 6.44
CA ILE A 68 -3.20 15.88 7.70
C ILE A 68 -2.30 17.11 7.45
N SER A 69 -1.65 17.19 6.30
CA SER A 69 -0.61 18.18 6.00
C SER A 69 -1.03 19.40 5.18
N PHE A 70 -2.19 19.38 4.53
CA PHE A 70 -2.57 20.38 3.53
C PHE A 70 -4.08 20.47 3.36
N GLU A 71 -4.56 21.60 2.83
CA GLU A 71 -5.97 21.78 2.43
C GLU A 71 -6.19 21.23 1.02
N ASP A 72 -7.36 20.65 0.73
CA ASP A 72 -7.65 20.12 -0.61
C ASP A 72 -7.62 21.21 -1.71
N ASP A 73 -7.69 22.49 -1.35
CA ASP A 73 -7.75 23.63 -2.26
C ASP A 73 -6.49 24.54 -2.27
N VAL A 74 -5.32 24.02 -1.86
CA VAL A 74 -4.02 24.76 -1.81
C VAL A 74 -3.69 25.58 -3.09
N GLY A 75 -4.27 25.23 -4.24
CA GLY A 75 -4.09 25.96 -5.49
C GLY A 75 -2.65 25.89 -6.01
N GLY A 76 -2.34 26.71 -7.02
CA GLY A 76 -1.00 26.77 -7.60
C GLY A 76 -0.49 25.42 -8.14
N ARG A 77 0.83 25.22 -8.12
CA ARG A 77 1.43 23.99 -8.66
C ARG A 77 1.18 22.77 -7.78
N LEU A 78 1.09 22.97 -6.47
CA LEU A 78 0.79 21.87 -5.54
C LEU A 78 -0.64 21.35 -5.75
N GLY A 79 -1.63 22.24 -5.91
CA GLY A 79 -3.00 21.84 -6.26
C GLY A 79 -3.08 21.03 -7.56
N VAL A 80 -2.33 21.43 -8.59
CA VAL A 80 -2.24 20.66 -9.85
C VAL A 80 -1.65 19.24 -9.63
N ALA A 81 -0.66 19.11 -8.75
CA ALA A 81 -0.09 17.80 -8.40
C ALA A 81 -1.11 16.93 -7.65
N ILE A 82 -1.79 17.50 -6.64
CA ILE A 82 -2.83 16.82 -5.87
C ILE A 82 -3.96 16.33 -6.78
N GLN A 83 -4.46 17.19 -7.67
CA GLN A 83 -5.51 16.85 -8.63
C GLN A 83 -5.06 15.73 -9.58
N ARG A 84 -3.80 15.74 -10.03
CA ARG A 84 -3.24 14.68 -10.87
C ARG A 84 -3.25 13.34 -10.13
N TYR A 85 -2.91 13.31 -8.85
CA TYR A 85 -2.96 12.10 -8.04
C TYR A 85 -4.40 11.59 -7.88
N GLN A 86 -5.32 12.46 -7.44
CA GLN A 86 -6.74 12.14 -7.25
C GLN A 86 -7.40 11.57 -8.50
N THR A 87 -7.03 12.08 -9.68
CA THR A 87 -7.61 11.62 -10.95
C THR A 87 -7.30 10.14 -11.25
N HIS A 88 -6.16 9.63 -10.77
CA HIS A 88 -5.70 8.27 -11.10
C HIS A 88 -5.75 7.30 -9.92
N GLU A 89 -5.89 7.80 -8.69
CA GLU A 89 -5.93 6.97 -7.48
C GLU A 89 -7.04 5.90 -7.54
N PRO A 90 -8.31 6.20 -7.91
CA PRO A 90 -9.36 5.19 -8.00
C PRO A 90 -9.00 4.02 -8.92
N ASP A 91 -8.37 4.30 -10.07
CA ASP A 91 -7.93 3.29 -11.03
C ASP A 91 -6.72 2.47 -10.54
N CYS A 92 -6.06 2.91 -9.47
CA CYS A 92 -4.86 2.28 -8.92
C CYS A 92 -5.09 1.54 -7.60
N LEU A 93 -6.26 1.65 -6.96
CA LEU A 93 -6.54 1.06 -5.63
C LEU A 93 -6.28 -0.43 -5.60
N GLN A 94 -6.76 -1.15 -6.61
CA GLN A 94 -6.53 -2.59 -6.75
C GLN A 94 -5.02 -2.91 -6.75
N SER A 95 -4.21 -2.11 -7.45
CA SER A 95 -2.77 -2.34 -7.51
C SER A 95 -2.07 -2.12 -6.16
N TYR A 96 -2.50 -1.11 -5.40
CA TYR A 96 -1.96 -0.88 -4.05
C TYR A 96 -2.31 -2.03 -3.12
N TRP A 97 -3.57 -2.48 -3.14
CA TRP A 97 -4.04 -3.61 -2.34
C TRP A 97 -3.32 -4.92 -2.71
N GLU A 98 -3.20 -5.24 -4.01
CA GLU A 98 -2.44 -6.41 -4.50
C GLU A 98 -0.97 -6.39 -4.07
N SER A 99 -0.41 -5.19 -3.83
CA SER A 99 0.99 -5.04 -3.41
C SER A 99 1.21 -5.30 -1.92
N THR A 100 0.19 -5.10 -1.08
CA THR A 100 0.22 -5.41 0.37
C THR A 100 -0.35 -6.79 0.70
N HIS A 101 -1.09 -7.40 -0.24
CA HIS A 101 -1.71 -8.73 -0.12
C HIS A 101 -1.12 -9.73 -1.13
N SER A 102 0.21 -9.74 -1.29
CA SER A 102 0.84 -10.58 -2.32
C SER A 102 0.89 -12.06 -1.90
N PHE A 103 0.18 -12.91 -2.64
CA PHE A 103 0.15 -14.36 -2.40
C PHE A 103 1.48 -15.08 -2.70
N VAL A 104 1.76 -16.14 -1.94
CA VAL A 104 2.82 -17.11 -2.25
C VAL A 104 2.35 -18.11 -3.32
N ILE A 105 2.33 -17.68 -4.58
CA ILE A 105 1.95 -18.53 -5.72
C ILE A 105 3.16 -19.34 -6.20
N THR A 106 3.13 -20.66 -5.98
CA THR A 106 4.21 -21.58 -6.36
C THR A 106 4.03 -22.15 -7.79
N PRO A 107 5.10 -22.69 -8.41
CA PRO A 107 4.98 -23.41 -9.69
C PRO A 107 4.01 -24.60 -9.65
N ALA A 108 3.92 -25.29 -8.51
CA ALA A 108 2.98 -26.40 -8.34
C ALA A 108 1.53 -25.91 -8.38
N MET A 109 1.23 -24.81 -7.67
CA MET A 109 -0.09 -24.18 -7.71
C MET A 109 -0.45 -23.71 -9.12
N MET A 110 0.48 -23.08 -9.86
CA MET A 110 0.23 -22.65 -11.25
C MET A 110 0.02 -23.84 -12.20
N LYS A 111 0.62 -25.00 -11.92
CA LYS A 111 0.37 -26.22 -12.70
C LYS A 111 -1.04 -26.77 -12.43
N GLN A 112 -1.51 -26.69 -11.18
CA GLN A 112 -2.84 -27.13 -10.77
C GLN A 112 -3.94 -26.15 -11.20
N HIS A 113 -3.66 -24.86 -11.09
CA HIS A 113 -4.54 -23.74 -11.41
C HIS A 113 -3.83 -22.78 -12.39
N PRO A 114 -3.84 -23.06 -13.71
CA PRO A 114 -3.13 -22.26 -14.72
C PRO A 114 -3.49 -20.77 -14.71
N TRP A 115 -4.72 -20.42 -14.30
CA TRP A 115 -5.14 -19.03 -14.18
C TRP A 115 -4.33 -18.22 -13.16
N LEU A 116 -3.77 -18.84 -12.11
CA LEU A 116 -2.94 -18.12 -11.13
C LEU A 116 -1.68 -17.51 -11.78
N ALA A 117 -1.17 -18.09 -12.86
CA ALA A 117 -0.08 -17.51 -13.63
C ALA A 117 -0.51 -16.23 -14.39
N ILE A 118 -1.76 -16.22 -14.90
CA ILE A 118 -2.38 -15.07 -15.56
C ILE A 118 -2.60 -13.98 -14.53
N TYR A 119 -3.23 -14.30 -13.39
CA TYR A 119 -3.44 -13.38 -12.29
C TYR A 119 -2.15 -12.67 -11.86
N LYS A 120 -1.05 -13.43 -11.66
CA LYS A 120 0.26 -12.85 -11.32
C LYS A 120 0.78 -11.88 -12.38
N LYS A 121 0.54 -12.16 -13.66
CA LYS A 121 0.91 -11.26 -14.75
C LYS A 121 0.08 -9.97 -14.71
N GLU A 122 -1.22 -10.08 -14.49
CA GLU A 122 -2.10 -8.90 -14.39
C GLU A 122 -1.75 -8.01 -13.20
N CYS A 123 -1.45 -8.59 -12.02
CA CYS A 123 -0.94 -7.81 -10.88
C CYS A 123 0.31 -6.98 -11.23
N ASN A 124 1.24 -7.57 -12.00
CA ASN A 124 2.44 -6.86 -12.45
C ASN A 124 2.11 -5.74 -13.46
N ASN A 125 1.14 -5.97 -14.35
CA ASN A 125 0.67 -4.96 -15.29
C ASN A 125 0.04 -3.78 -14.53
N HIS A 126 -0.90 -4.06 -13.61
CA HIS A 126 -1.52 -3.05 -12.74
C HIS A 126 -0.48 -2.23 -11.99
N ARG A 127 0.51 -2.91 -11.36
CA ARG A 127 1.62 -2.23 -10.67
C ARG A 127 2.46 -1.34 -11.58
N SER A 128 2.70 -1.78 -12.82
CA SER A 128 3.41 -0.98 -13.81
C SER A 128 2.62 0.28 -14.20
N HIS A 129 1.31 0.15 -14.42
CA HIS A 129 0.42 1.26 -14.75
C HIS A 129 0.32 2.27 -13.60
N ALA A 130 0.06 1.80 -12.37
CA ALA A 130 0.05 2.65 -11.19
C ALA A 130 1.40 3.35 -10.97
N GLY A 131 2.52 2.66 -11.21
CA GLY A 131 3.85 3.25 -11.18
C GLY A 131 4.07 4.34 -12.25
N ALA A 132 3.43 4.25 -13.41
CA ALA A 132 3.47 5.30 -14.42
C ALA A 132 2.67 6.54 -13.99
N HIS A 133 1.47 6.37 -13.42
CA HIS A 133 0.69 7.46 -12.83
C HIS A 133 1.43 8.14 -11.69
N TRP A 134 2.06 7.35 -10.80
CA TRP A 134 2.88 7.88 -9.73
C TRP A 134 4.04 8.73 -10.27
N LYS A 135 4.78 8.26 -11.28
CA LYS A 135 5.85 9.06 -11.91
C LYS A 135 5.34 10.39 -12.48
N ALA A 136 4.18 10.38 -13.15
CA ALA A 136 3.58 11.59 -13.70
C ALA A 136 3.20 12.60 -12.59
N PHE A 137 2.68 12.13 -11.46
CA PHE A 137 2.47 12.95 -10.26
C PHE A 137 3.79 13.55 -9.75
N LEU A 138 4.82 12.71 -9.62
CA LEU A 138 6.13 13.13 -9.10
C LEU A 138 6.82 14.22 -9.93
N GLU A 139 6.64 14.21 -11.25
CA GLU A 139 7.16 15.26 -12.13
C GLU A 139 6.61 16.66 -11.76
N ILE A 140 5.33 16.74 -11.40
CA ILE A 140 4.67 17.97 -10.96
C ILE A 140 5.08 18.29 -9.52
N PHE A 141 5.10 17.27 -8.65
CA PHE A 141 5.45 17.41 -7.24
C PHE A 141 6.87 17.96 -7.02
N ILE A 142 7.86 17.50 -7.80
CA ILE A 142 9.23 18.03 -7.77
C ILE A 142 9.28 19.52 -8.12
N LEU A 143 8.49 19.94 -9.12
CA LEU A 143 8.43 21.35 -9.50
C LEU A 143 7.75 22.18 -8.41
N ALA A 144 6.70 21.65 -7.76
CA ALA A 144 6.05 22.29 -6.63
C ALA A 144 7.04 22.49 -5.46
N MET A 145 7.87 21.49 -5.16
CA MET A 145 8.94 21.61 -4.16
C MET A 145 9.97 22.69 -4.53
N ARG A 146 10.42 22.74 -5.78
CA ARG A 146 11.41 23.73 -6.25
C ARG A 146 10.90 25.18 -6.15
N GLU A 147 9.60 25.36 -6.27
CA GLU A 147 8.94 26.65 -6.15
C GLU A 147 8.55 26.99 -4.70
N GLY A 148 8.86 26.13 -3.74
CA GLY A 148 8.59 26.36 -2.32
C GLY A 148 7.14 26.11 -1.91
N TRP A 149 6.32 25.47 -2.76
CA TRP A 149 4.93 25.12 -2.42
C TRP A 149 4.83 23.98 -1.42
N CYS A 150 5.77 23.05 -1.48
CA CYS A 150 5.79 21.89 -0.59
C CYS A 150 7.21 21.44 -0.26
N ASP A 151 7.34 20.64 0.79
CA ASP A 151 8.52 19.83 1.03
C ASP A 151 8.18 18.36 0.87
N LEU A 152 9.23 17.55 0.95
CA LEU A 152 9.16 16.11 0.77
C LEU A 152 8.27 15.39 1.79
N ASP A 153 8.16 15.93 3.01
CA ASP A 153 7.32 15.38 4.08
C ASP A 153 5.82 15.34 3.73
N LEU A 154 5.37 16.10 2.73
CA LEU A 154 4.00 16.03 2.22
C LEU A 154 3.63 14.64 1.71
N SER A 155 4.57 13.96 1.06
CA SER A 155 4.34 12.61 0.52
C SER A 155 4.15 11.55 1.60
N LEU A 156 4.44 11.86 2.87
CA LEU A 156 4.20 11.00 4.03
C LEU A 156 2.75 11.09 4.51
N ASP A 157 1.94 11.99 3.96
CA ASP A 157 0.54 12.11 4.33
C ASP A 157 -0.26 10.83 4.00
N PRO A 158 -1.17 10.38 4.89
CA PRO A 158 -2.07 9.25 4.60
C PRO A 158 -2.90 9.44 3.32
N PHE A 159 -3.02 10.67 2.83
CA PHE A 159 -3.58 10.97 1.52
C PHE A 159 -2.92 10.18 0.40
N PHE A 160 -1.62 9.92 0.48
CA PHE A 160 -0.87 9.20 -0.55
C PHE A 160 -0.68 7.73 -0.18
N LEU A 161 -1.25 6.84 -0.99
CA LEU A 161 -0.94 5.41 -0.96
C LEU A 161 0.46 5.14 -1.51
N HIS A 162 1.19 4.25 -0.84
CA HIS A 162 2.56 3.88 -1.20
C HIS A 162 2.64 2.42 -1.64
N PHE A 163 3.58 2.14 -2.54
CA PHE A 163 3.99 0.77 -2.83
C PHE A 163 5.07 0.31 -1.85
N PRO A 164 5.04 -0.96 -1.41
CA PRO A 164 6.12 -1.52 -0.62
C PRO A 164 7.40 -1.66 -1.44
N LYS A 165 8.51 -1.38 -0.77
CA LYS A 165 9.89 -1.52 -1.23
C LYS A 165 10.32 -2.99 -1.17
N ARG A 166 11.37 -3.31 -1.93
CA ARG A 166 11.94 -4.68 -1.96
C ARG A 166 12.43 -5.19 -0.60
N SER A 167 12.71 -4.29 0.34
CA SER A 167 13.20 -4.61 1.69
C SER A 167 12.09 -4.73 2.74
N GLU A 168 10.82 -4.70 2.34
CA GLU A 168 9.66 -4.73 3.23
C GLU A 168 8.89 -6.06 3.11
N SER A 169 8.37 -6.54 4.24
CA SER A 169 7.62 -7.79 4.32
C SER A 169 6.15 -7.52 4.04
N VAL A 170 5.68 -7.88 2.84
CA VAL A 170 4.28 -7.67 2.45
C VAL A 170 3.63 -8.92 1.87
N THR A 171 4.32 -10.06 1.99
CA THR A 171 3.74 -11.34 1.60
C THR A 171 2.54 -11.65 2.48
N TRP A 172 1.47 -12.10 1.85
CA TRP A 172 0.26 -12.54 2.52
C TRP A 172 0.23 -14.06 2.62
N TYR A 173 0.06 -14.53 3.85
CA TYR A 173 -0.02 -15.94 4.22
C TYR A 173 -1.40 -16.18 4.84
N PRO A 174 -2.43 -16.54 4.06
CA PRO A 174 -3.80 -16.66 4.56
C PRO A 174 -3.90 -17.57 5.78
N GLY A 175 -4.60 -17.14 6.83
CA GLY A 175 -4.80 -17.94 8.05
C GLY A 175 -3.54 -18.15 8.89
N LEU A 176 -2.50 -17.32 8.71
CA LEU A 176 -1.24 -17.48 9.44
C LEU A 176 -1.43 -17.34 10.95
N ALA A 177 -2.21 -16.36 11.42
CA ALA A 177 -2.35 -16.10 12.84
C ALA A 177 -3.08 -17.24 13.56
N SER A 178 -4.22 -17.69 13.01
CA SER A 178 -4.98 -18.84 13.52
C SER A 178 -4.15 -20.13 13.49
N ARG A 179 -3.52 -20.45 12.35
CA ARG A 179 -2.72 -21.68 12.20
C ARG A 179 -1.48 -21.70 13.11
N GLN A 180 -0.74 -20.59 13.21
CA GLN A 180 0.41 -20.51 14.11
C GLN A 180 -0.01 -20.67 15.58
N ALA A 181 -1.16 -20.12 15.99
CA ALA A 181 -1.67 -20.29 17.33
C ALA A 181 -1.97 -21.78 17.64
N ASN A 182 -2.60 -22.48 16.71
CA ASN A 182 -2.88 -23.92 16.83
C ASN A 182 -1.61 -24.79 16.83
N LEU A 183 -0.60 -24.41 16.05
CA LEU A 183 0.69 -25.11 16.03
C LEU A 183 1.47 -24.91 17.34
N GLN A 184 1.33 -23.75 17.98
CA GLN A 184 1.98 -23.44 19.26
C GLN A 184 1.26 -24.10 20.45
N ASP A 185 -0.07 -24.12 20.44
CA ASP A 185 -0.90 -24.83 21.43
C ASP A 185 -1.93 -25.73 20.73
N PRO A 186 -1.63 -27.03 20.59
CA PRO A 186 -2.54 -27.99 19.94
C PRO A 186 -3.90 -28.15 20.63
N ASN A 187 -4.07 -27.68 21.87
CA ASN A 187 -5.35 -27.74 22.58
C ASN A 187 -6.18 -26.45 22.43
N LEU A 188 -5.63 -25.41 21.79
CA LEU A 188 -6.34 -24.14 21.59
C LEU A 188 -7.55 -24.32 20.66
N HIS A 189 -7.41 -25.16 19.62
CA HIS A 189 -8.44 -25.45 18.62
C HIS A 189 -9.13 -24.19 18.08
N ARG A 190 -8.35 -23.15 17.77
CA ARG A 190 -8.85 -21.93 17.16
C ARG A 190 -9.34 -22.24 15.74
N ASP A 191 -10.52 -21.72 15.40
CA ASP A 191 -11.06 -21.84 14.05
C ASP A 191 -10.11 -21.15 13.05
N GLU A 192 -9.75 -21.88 12.00
CA GLU A 192 -8.97 -21.37 10.88
C GLU A 192 -9.91 -20.89 9.77
N PRO A 193 -9.52 -19.89 8.96
CA PRO A 193 -10.36 -19.37 7.90
C PRO A 193 -10.67 -20.46 6.86
N THR A 194 -11.93 -20.46 6.42
CA THR A 194 -12.46 -21.41 5.43
C THR A 194 -12.39 -20.87 4.00
N ASP A 195 -12.26 -19.56 3.85
CA ASP A 195 -12.04 -18.87 2.58
C ASP A 195 -11.06 -17.70 2.71
N LEU A 196 -10.77 -17.03 1.59
CA LEU A 196 -9.82 -15.92 1.56
C LEU A 196 -10.39 -14.60 2.11
N LEU A 197 -11.71 -14.47 2.27
CA LEU A 197 -12.31 -13.28 2.90
C LEU A 197 -12.13 -13.34 4.41
N GLU A 198 -12.41 -14.49 5.02
CA GLU A 198 -12.15 -14.71 6.46
C GLU A 198 -10.65 -14.56 6.77
N ALA A 199 -9.78 -15.07 5.90
CA ALA A 199 -8.34 -14.89 6.05
C ALA A 199 -7.90 -13.42 5.90
N LEU A 200 -8.56 -12.66 5.01
CA LEU A 200 -8.30 -11.23 4.84
C LEU A 200 -8.68 -10.45 6.10
N ASP A 201 -9.84 -10.74 6.70
CA ASP A 201 -10.30 -10.10 7.93
C ASP A 201 -9.36 -10.39 9.11
N GLU A 202 -8.88 -11.65 9.23
CA GLU A 202 -7.89 -12.02 10.24
C GLU A 202 -6.59 -11.20 10.09
N ASP A 203 -6.04 -11.13 8.89
CA ASP A 203 -4.76 -10.45 8.66
C ASP A 203 -4.87 -8.93 8.72
N ASN A 204 -5.97 -8.32 8.24
CA ASN A 204 -6.20 -6.88 8.37
C ASN A 204 -6.33 -6.45 9.83
N SER A 205 -6.95 -7.30 10.66
CA SER A 205 -7.06 -7.07 12.10
C SER A 205 -5.70 -7.17 12.81
N ALA A 206 -4.85 -8.10 12.37
CA ALA A 206 -3.53 -8.32 12.96
C ALA A 206 -2.49 -7.28 12.49
N ASP A 207 -2.60 -6.83 11.25
CA ASP A 207 -1.62 -6.00 10.54
C ASP A 207 -2.30 -4.78 9.89
N PRO A 208 -2.59 -3.69 10.65
CA PRO A 208 -3.28 -2.52 10.11
C PRO A 208 -2.59 -1.82 8.91
N TRP A 209 -1.28 -2.04 8.75
CA TRP A 209 -0.51 -1.52 7.63
C TRP A 209 -0.95 -2.12 6.27
N ARG A 210 -1.62 -3.29 6.26
CA ARG A 210 -2.09 -3.97 5.04
C ARG A 210 -3.10 -3.14 4.26
N ASN A 211 -3.91 -2.37 4.98
CA ASN A 211 -4.87 -1.40 4.44
C ASN A 211 -4.36 0.05 4.54
N HIS A 212 -3.04 0.27 4.63
CA HIS A 212 -2.45 1.60 4.80
C HIS A 212 -3.06 2.37 5.98
N PHE A 213 -3.46 1.67 7.05
CA PHE A 213 -4.14 2.22 8.22
C PHE A 213 -5.48 2.91 7.90
N ARG A 214 -6.14 2.61 6.77
CA ARG A 214 -7.43 3.21 6.40
C ARG A 214 -8.54 2.91 7.41
N ASP A 215 -8.50 1.73 8.04
CA ASP A 215 -9.45 1.34 9.10
C ASP A 215 -9.10 1.92 10.48
N THR A 216 -7.85 2.37 10.66
CA THR A 216 -7.31 2.90 11.93
C THR A 216 -6.45 4.14 11.68
N PRO A 217 -7.02 5.20 11.09
CA PRO A 217 -6.25 6.35 10.59
C PRO A 217 -5.44 7.05 11.69
N GLU A 218 -5.91 7.03 12.94
CA GLU A 218 -5.21 7.57 14.10
C GLU A 218 -3.92 6.83 14.45
N GLN A 219 -3.77 5.57 14.01
CA GLN A 219 -2.58 4.74 14.21
C GLN A 219 -1.55 4.92 13.08
N HIS A 220 -1.89 5.67 12.01
CA HIS A 220 -1.00 5.84 10.88
C HIS A 220 0.33 6.50 11.33
N PRO A 221 1.52 6.00 10.91
CA PRO A 221 2.82 6.52 11.34
C PRO A 221 3.02 8.02 11.11
N ALA A 222 2.36 8.60 10.10
CA ALA A 222 2.36 10.03 9.83
C ALA A 222 1.78 10.89 10.98
N CYS A 223 0.84 10.37 11.76
CA CYS A 223 0.27 11.06 12.93
C CYS A 223 1.32 11.31 14.03
N SER A 224 2.42 10.55 14.03
CA SER A 224 3.53 10.71 14.98
C SER A 224 4.61 11.70 14.50
N ILE A 225 4.51 12.23 13.28
CA ILE A 225 5.49 13.16 12.73
C ILE A 225 5.13 14.56 13.19
N SER A 226 6.03 15.22 13.93
CA SER A 226 5.90 16.63 14.25
C SER A 226 5.99 17.45 12.96
N ARG A 227 4.82 17.81 12.41
CA ARG A 227 4.70 18.71 11.28
C ARG A 227 4.65 20.14 11.80
N ILE A 228 5.26 21.08 11.06
CA ILE A 228 5.02 22.50 11.32
C ILE A 228 3.54 22.72 10.96
N LYS A 229 2.71 23.02 11.97
CA LYS A 229 1.30 23.34 11.76
C LYS A 229 1.20 24.49 10.75
N ASP A 230 0.26 24.41 9.82
CA ASP A 230 -0.02 25.44 8.82
C ASP A 230 1.07 25.64 7.73
N LYS A 231 2.04 24.72 7.59
CA LYS A 231 3.17 24.87 6.66
C LYS A 231 2.79 25.02 5.18
N PHE A 232 1.77 24.30 4.72
CA PHE A 232 1.28 24.35 3.34
C PHE A 232 -0.12 24.97 3.23
N PHE A 233 -0.57 25.63 4.29
CA PHE A 233 -1.89 26.26 4.39
C PHE A 233 -1.76 27.72 3.93
N GLY A 234 -2.67 28.20 3.09
CA GLY A 234 -2.74 29.62 2.73
C GLY A 234 -1.54 30.21 1.95
N ILE A 235 -0.73 29.41 1.26
CA ILE A 235 0.32 29.93 0.36
C ILE A 235 -0.38 30.49 -0.90
N GLN A 236 -0.82 31.74 -0.86
CA GLN A 236 -1.07 32.46 -2.10
C GLN A 236 0.28 32.67 -2.79
N ALA A 237 0.36 32.35 -4.08
CA ALA A 237 1.54 32.53 -4.91
C ALA A 237 2.12 33.93 -4.68
N GLN A 238 3.24 34.02 -3.95
CA GLN A 238 3.94 35.29 -3.82
C GLN A 238 4.56 35.62 -5.17
N GLY A 239 3.91 36.54 -5.89
CA GLY A 239 4.51 37.40 -6.91
C GLY A 239 5.08 36.70 -8.13
N ALA A 240 4.22 36.31 -9.07
CA ALA A 240 4.60 36.40 -10.49
C ALA A 240 4.38 37.85 -10.95
N THR A 241 5.38 38.70 -10.75
CA THR A 241 5.55 39.95 -11.51
C THR A 241 6.75 39.81 -12.43
#